data_AF-A0A160KWZ5-F1
#
_entry.id   AF-A0A160KWZ5-F1
#
_cell.length_a   1.000
_cell.length_b   1.000
_cell.length_c   1.000
_cell.angle_alpha   90.00
_cell.angle_beta   90.00
_cell.angle_gamma   90.00
#
_symmetry.space_group_name_H-M   'P 1'
#
loop_
_entity.id
_entity.type
_entity.pdbx_description
1 polymer ?
#
loop_
_entity_poly.entity_id
_entity_poly.type
_entity_poly.pdbx_seq_one_letter_code
_entity_poly.pdbx_strand_id
1 'polypeptide(L)' 'MHVGVASPEEGIAVLDRLRALLALSTNSPLNSGVDTGFASWRYQSWGRWPTAGPVGIWGDLAQCTPKTPR' A
#
# COMPACT_ATOMS: atom_id res chain seq x y z
N MET A 1 -10.86 -1.46 -1.56
CA MET A 1 -11.75 -0.38 -2.03
C MET A 1 -11.31 0.00 -3.42
N HIS A 2 -12.23 0.11 -4.36
CA HIS A 2 -11.94 0.59 -5.71
C HIS A 2 -12.63 1.94 -5.90
N VAL A 3 -11.92 2.88 -6.50
CA VAL A 3 -12.41 4.22 -6.82
C VAL A 3 -12.08 4.44 -8.28
N GLY A 4 -13.07 4.82 -9.09
CA GLY A 4 -12.85 5.19 -10.48
C GLY A 4 -12.16 6.55 -10.57
N VAL A 5 -11.25 6.69 -11.52
CA VAL A 5 -10.61 7.96 -11.89
C VAL A 5 -10.95 8.29 -13.34
N ALA A 6 -10.98 9.57 -13.68
CA ALA A 6 -11.32 10.06 -15.01
C ALA A 6 -10.15 9.93 -15.99
N SER A 7 -8.89 9.93 -15.52
CA SER A 7 -7.71 9.79 -16.38
C SER A 7 -6.50 9.13 -15.67
N PRO A 8 -5.49 8.65 -16.42
CA PRO A 8 -4.24 8.14 -15.85
C PRO A 8 -3.46 9.19 -15.04
N GLU A 9 -3.47 10.45 -15.45
CA GLU A 9 -2.81 11.56 -14.76
C GLU A 9 -3.45 11.80 -13.38
N GLU A 10 -4.78 11.76 -13.31
CA GLU A 10 -5.49 11.79 -12.02
C GLU A 10 -5.10 10.58 -11.17
N GLY A 11 -4.99 9.40 -11.78
CA GLY A 11 -4.52 8.19 -11.11
C GLY A 11 -3.17 8.36 -10.41
N ILE A 12 -2.17 8.92 -11.10
CA ILE A 12 -0.85 9.22 -10.51
C ILE A 12 -0.98 10.24 -9.38
N ALA A 13 -1.74 11.32 -9.60
CA ALA A 13 -1.95 12.35 -8.58
C ALA A 13 -2.60 11.77 -7.30
N VAL A 14 -3.54 10.84 -7.43
CA VAL A 14 -4.17 10.15 -6.29
C VAL A 14 -3.17 9.21 -5.61
N LEU A 15 -2.46 8.36 -6.36
CA LEU A 15 -1.49 7.40 -5.81
C LEU A 15 -0.36 8.07 -5.03
N ASP A 16 0.13 9.23 -5.48
CA ASP A 16 1.17 9.98 -4.80
C ASP A 16 0.72 10.49 -3.41
N ARG A 17 -0.57 10.82 -3.26
CA ARG A 17 -1.17 11.41 -2.05
C ARG A 17 -1.76 10.38 -1.09
N LEU A 18 -2.20 9.23 -1.60
CA LEU A 18 -2.90 8.22 -0.79
C LEU A 18 -1.92 7.45 0.11
N ARG A 19 -1.65 7.99 1.30
CA ARG A 19 -0.72 7.42 2.29
C ARG A 19 -1.43 7.24 3.64
N ALA A 20 -0.83 6.43 4.52
CA ALA A 20 -1.18 6.31 5.95
C ALA A 20 -2.56 5.74 6.35
N LEU A 21 -3.36 5.18 5.43
CA LEU A 21 -4.66 4.56 5.79
C LEU A 21 -4.54 3.31 6.69
N LEU A 22 -3.38 2.65 6.69
CA LEU A 22 -3.17 1.39 7.43
C LEU A 22 -3.46 1.55 8.93
N ALA A 23 -3.03 2.65 9.55
CA ALA A 23 -3.18 2.86 10.99
C ALA A 23 -4.65 2.89 11.42
N LEU A 24 -5.52 3.46 10.58
CA LEU A 24 -6.96 3.56 10.83
C LEU A 24 -7.69 2.22 10.66
N SER A 25 -7.13 1.30 9.87
CA SER A 25 -7.78 0.03 9.50
C SER A 25 -7.10 -1.20 10.11
N THR A 26 -6.31 -1.03 11.18
CA THR A 26 -5.67 -2.16 11.85
C THR A 26 -6.71 -3.06 12.52
N ASN A 27 -6.65 -4.37 12.28
CA ASN A 27 -7.64 -5.33 12.78
C ASN A 27 -7.13 -6.77 12.90
N SER A 28 -5.80 -6.97 12.93
CA SER A 28 -5.22 -8.31 12.93
C SER A 28 -4.09 -8.43 13.96
N PRO A 29 -4.37 -8.25 15.26
CA PRO A 29 -3.34 -8.37 16.29
C PRO A 29 -2.89 -9.80 16.55
N LEU A 30 -3.77 -10.78 16.30
CA LEU A 30 -3.52 -12.19 16.58
C LEU A 30 -3.23 -12.99 15.30
N ASN A 31 -2.37 -14.01 15.42
CA ASN A 31 -2.14 -15.03 14.39
C ASN A 31 -2.03 -16.41 15.04
N SER A 32 -2.81 -17.38 14.56
CA SER A 32 -2.88 -18.73 15.16
C SER A 32 -3.13 -18.72 16.68
N GLY A 33 -3.94 -17.77 17.15
CA GLY A 33 -4.27 -17.62 18.57
C GLY A 33 -3.21 -16.91 19.42
N VAL A 34 -2.10 -16.47 18.84
CA VAL A 34 -0.99 -15.82 19.55
C VAL A 34 -0.93 -14.33 19.20
N ASP A 35 -0.67 -13.48 20.20
CA ASP A 35 -0.39 -12.05 19.98
C ASP A 35 0.89 -11.88 19.17
N THR A 36 0.80 -11.14 18.07
CA THR A 36 1.92 -10.91 17.15
C THR A 36 2.77 -9.71 17.53
N GLY A 37 2.33 -8.88 18.48
CA GLY A 37 2.95 -7.60 18.82
C GLY A 37 2.70 -6.49 17.79
N PHE A 38 1.94 -6.76 16.72
CA PHE A 38 1.56 -5.77 15.71
C PHE A 38 0.06 -5.53 15.75
N ALA A 39 -0.39 -4.27 15.64
CA ALA A 39 -1.82 -3.99 15.45
C ALA A 39 -2.39 -4.59 14.14
N SER A 40 -1.53 -4.81 13.14
CA SER A 40 -1.91 -5.42 11.86
C SER A 40 -0.86 -6.42 11.36
N TRP A 41 -0.94 -7.67 11.85
CA TRP A 41 -0.17 -8.80 11.35
C TRP A 41 -0.39 -9.08 9.85
N ARG A 42 -1.61 -8.85 9.37
CA ARG A 42 -1.96 -9.02 7.94
C ARG A 42 -1.06 -8.18 7.03
N TYR A 43 -0.74 -6.96 7.44
CA TYR A 43 0.15 -6.08 6.69
C TYR A 43 1.60 -6.57 6.72
N GLN A 44 2.08 -7.05 7.88
CA GLN A 44 3.43 -7.60 8.01
C GLN A 44 3.64 -8.85 7.16
N SER A 45 2.63 -9.73 7.12
CA SER A 45 2.67 -10.94 6.29
C SER A 45 2.67 -10.60 4.80
N TRP A 46 1.88 -9.62 4.38
CA TRP A 46 1.87 -9.14 2.99
C TRP A 46 3.22 -8.54 2.56
N GLY A 47 3.91 -7.85 3.47
CA GLY A 47 5.20 -7.21 3.22
C GLY A 47 6.35 -8.15 2.81
N ARG A 48 6.15 -9.47 2.89
CA ARG A 48 7.14 -10.49 2.51
C ARG A 48 7.26 -10.73 1.01
N TRP A 49 6.28 -10.28 0.21
CA TRP A 49 6.36 -10.39 -1.25
C TRP A 49 7.26 -9.29 -1.84
N PRO A 50 8.10 -9.59 -2.86
CA PRO A 50 9.01 -8.60 -3.45
C PRO A 50 8.30 -7.36 -4.02
N THR A 51 7.04 -7.54 -4.44
CA THR A 51 6.18 -6.48 -5.00
C THR A 51 5.39 -5.72 -3.94
N ALA A 52 5.40 -6.14 -2.68
CA ALA A 52 4.59 -5.54 -1.62
C ALA A 52 5.13 -4.20 -1.10
N GLY A 53 4.21 -3.38 -0.59
CA GLY A 53 4.50 -2.03 -0.08
C GLY A 53 4.20 -0.93 -1.08
N PRO A 54 4.42 0.33 -0.70
CA PRO A 54 4.08 1.47 -1.54
C PRO A 54 4.87 1.47 -2.85
N VAL A 55 4.29 2.13 -3.85
CA VAL A 55 5.00 2.55 -5.07
C VAL A 55 5.72 3.88 -4.83
N GLY A 56 6.56 4.27 -5.79
CA GLY A 56 7.28 5.55 -5.78
C GLY A 56 6.34 6.75 -5.79
N ILE A 57 6.90 7.94 -5.58
CA ILE A 57 6.22 9.21 -5.87
C ILE A 57 6.72 9.62 -7.24
N TRP A 58 5.81 9.79 -8.20
CA TRP A 58 6.18 10.09 -9.58
C TRP A 58 5.97 11.55 -9.96
N GLY A 59 5.00 12.24 -9.36
CA GLY A 59 4.66 13.64 -9.67
C GLY A 59 3.94 13.82 -11.01
N ASP A 60 4.33 13.07 -12.04
CA ASP A 60 3.72 13.04 -13.35
C ASP A 60 3.64 11.60 -13.93
N LEU A 61 2.81 11.44 -14.97
CA LEU A 61 2.60 10.15 -15.63
C LEU A 61 3.82 9.66 -16.42
N ALA A 62 4.60 10.56 -17.02
CA ALA A 62 5.75 10.20 -17.83
C ALA A 62 6.88 9.57 -16.97
N GLN A 63 6.92 9.88 -15.68
CA GLN A 63 7.86 9.32 -14.72
C GLN A 63 7.39 7.98 -14.12
N CYS A 64 6.18 7.52 -14.43
CA CYS A 64 5.61 6.28 -13.89
C CYS A 64 6.39 5.05 -14.37
N THR A 65 7.30 4.58 -13.51
CA THR A 65 8.15 3.42 -13.76
C THR A 65 7.66 2.18 -12.99
N PRO A 66 7.88 0.95 -13.52
CA PRO A 66 7.58 -0.27 -12.80
C PRO A 66 8.30 -0.33 -11.45
N LYS A 67 7.64 -0.92 -10.46
CA LYS A 67 8.25 -1.09 -9.14
C LYS A 67 9.41 -2.09 -9.20
N THR A 68 10.59 -1.67 -8.76
CA THR A 68 11.72 -2.56 -8.53
C THR A 68 11.40 -3.53 -7.38
N PRO A 69 11.58 -4.85 -7.56
CA PRO A 69 11.47 -5.81 -6.48
C PRO A 69 12.46 -5.47 -5.35
N ARG A 70 12.02 -5.58 -4.10
CA ARG A 70 12.92 -5.52 -2.94
C ARG A 70 13.57 -6.87 -2.67
#